data_AF-A0A6J6XTP5-F1
#
_entry.id   AF-A0A6J6XTP5-F1
#
_cell.length_a   1.000
_cell.length_b   1.000
_cell.length_c   1.000
_cell.angle_alpha   90.00
_cell.angle_beta   90.00
_cell.angle_gamma   90.00
#
_symmetry.space_group_name_H-M   'P 1'
#
loop_
_entity.id
_entity.type
_entity.pdbx_description
1 polymer ?
#
loop_
_entity_poly.entity_id
_entity_poly.type
_entity_poly.pdbx_seq_one_letter_code
_entity_poly.pdbx_strand_id
1 'polypeptide(L)'
;MMREEGSATVELVLLAPILMILVLFVVYAGRGAEVRTQIQHAADQGARAASMAHPSRMQAVGRESALRDLEQNGAACINAVVNVAFDDESIIHTVLVEVECAVNATGLNLLGVHERLLHAESIEVIDRWRVD
;
A
#
# COMPACT_ATOMS: atom_id res chain seq x y z
N MET A 1 -22.66 -12.99 53.14
CA MET A 1 -22.38 -13.05 51.69
C MET A 1 -21.88 -11.68 51.27
N MET A 2 -20.57 -11.48 51.28
CA MET A 2 -19.94 -10.21 50.91
C MET A 2 -19.79 -10.18 49.39
N ARG A 3 -20.32 -9.13 48.79
CA ARG A 3 -20.41 -8.94 47.35
C ARG A 3 -19.05 -8.41 46.87
N GLU A 4 -18.15 -9.31 46.47
CA GLU A 4 -16.88 -8.98 45.77
C GLU A 4 -17.10 -8.63 44.29
N GLU A 5 -18.36 -8.50 43.87
CA GLU A 5 -18.73 -8.24 42.48
C GLU A 5 -18.33 -6.83 41.99
N GLY A 6 -18.06 -5.89 42.91
CA GLY A 6 -17.63 -4.52 42.58
C GLY A 6 -16.17 -4.40 42.15
N SER A 7 -15.28 -5.33 42.56
CA SER A 7 -13.85 -5.27 42.20
C SER A 7 -13.64 -5.71 40.74
N ALA A 8 -14.31 -6.79 40.32
CA ALA A 8 -14.22 -7.29 38.96
C ALA A 8 -14.76 -6.30 37.91
N THR A 9 -15.82 -5.55 38.24
CA THR A 9 -16.36 -4.54 37.31
C THR A 9 -15.45 -3.32 37.21
N VAL A 10 -14.90 -2.83 38.33
CA VAL A 10 -14.01 -1.66 38.32
C VAL A 10 -12.68 -1.97 37.63
N GLU A 11 -12.13 -3.16 37.84
CA GLU A 11 -10.92 -3.62 37.14
C GLU A 11 -11.16 -3.75 35.63
N LEU A 12 -12.29 -4.32 35.22
CA LEU A 12 -12.67 -4.43 33.81
C LEU A 12 -12.88 -3.06 33.15
N VAL A 13 -13.44 -2.08 33.87
CA VAL A 13 -13.64 -0.71 33.36
C VAL A 13 -12.31 -0.01 33.08
N LEU A 14 -11.26 -0.30 33.84
CA LEU A 14 -9.91 0.21 33.59
C LEU A 14 -9.17 -0.59 32.50
N LEU A 15 -9.41 -1.90 32.41
CA LEU A 15 -8.76 -2.77 31.43
C LEU A 15 -9.30 -2.58 30.01
N ALA A 16 -10.61 -2.39 29.87
CA ALA A 16 -11.29 -2.23 28.59
C ALA A 16 -10.68 -1.17 27.66
N PRO A 17 -10.41 0.09 28.10
CA PRO A 17 -9.79 1.09 27.22
C PRO A 17 -8.36 0.72 26.81
N ILE A 18 -7.59 0.06 27.70
CA ILE A 18 -6.23 -0.40 27.37
C ILE A 18 -6.30 -1.47 26.27
N LEU A 19 -7.19 -2.46 26.41
CA LEU A 19 -7.40 -3.48 25.39
C LEU A 19 -7.86 -2.87 24.06
N MET A 20 -8.75 -1.88 24.10
CA MET A 20 -9.19 -1.16 22.90
C MET A 20 -8.01 -0.47 22.19
N ILE A 21 -7.16 0.24 22.92
CA ILE A 21 -5.96 0.89 22.37
C ILE A 21 -5.03 -0.16 21.73
N LEU A 22 -4.81 -1.30 22.40
CA LEU A 22 -3.99 -2.38 21.86
C LEU A 22 -4.57 -2.96 20.57
N VAL A 23 -5.88 -3.18 20.50
CA VAL A 23 -6.54 -3.65 19.27
C VAL A 23 -6.39 -2.63 18.15
N LEU A 24 -6.63 -1.34 18.42
CA LEU A 24 -6.46 -0.28 17.42
C LEU A 24 -5.01 -0.19 16.93
N PHE A 25 -4.02 -0.37 17.82
CA PHE A 25 -2.60 -0.41 17.46
C PHE A 25 -2.27 -1.57 16.52
N VAL A 26 -2.79 -2.78 16.81
CA VAL A 26 -2.62 -3.95 15.94
C VAL A 26 -3.25 -3.71 14.56
N VAL A 27 -4.45 -3.11 14.52
CA VAL A 27 -5.11 -2.74 13.25
C VAL A 27 -4.27 -1.73 12.47
N TYR A 28 -3.74 -0.70 13.12
CA TYR A 28 -2.87 0.29 12.48
C TYR A 28 -1.61 -0.36 11.88
N ALA A 29 -0.93 -1.21 12.65
CA ALA A 29 0.27 -1.92 12.18
C ALA A 29 -0.07 -2.87 11.01
N GLY A 30 -1.18 -3.61 11.11
CA GLY A 30 -1.66 -4.53 10.07
C GLY A 30 -1.94 -3.81 8.75
N ARG A 31 -2.71 -2.71 8.79
CA ARG A 31 -3.02 -1.91 7.59
C ARG A 31 -1.77 -1.32 6.95
N GLY A 32 -0.81 -0.86 7.76
CA GLY A 32 0.46 -0.35 7.23
C GLY A 32 1.28 -1.41 6.49
N ALA A 33 1.35 -2.63 7.04
CA ALA A 33 2.05 -3.76 6.41
C ALA A 33 1.35 -4.24 5.13
N GLU A 34 0.01 -4.25 5.13
CA GLU A 34 -0.83 -4.58 3.99
C GLU A 34 -0.61 -3.60 2.83
N VAL A 35 -0.73 -2.28 3.09
CA VAL A 35 -0.49 -1.25 2.06
C VAL A 35 0.90 -1.38 1.47
N ARG A 36 1.93 -1.58 2.30
CA ARG A 36 3.31 -1.69 1.82
C ARG A 36 3.49 -2.85 0.84
N THR A 37 2.95 -4.02 1.18
CA THR A 37 3.02 -5.20 0.31
C THR A 37 2.23 -4.95 -0.98
N GLN A 38 1.06 -4.32 -0.88
CA GLN A 38 0.19 -4.01 -2.00
C GLN A 38 0.82 -3.02 -2.99
N ILE A 39 1.36 -1.89 -2.52
CA ILE A 39 1.98 -0.89 -3.42
C ILE A 39 3.26 -1.42 -4.07
N GLN A 40 4.01 -2.28 -3.38
CA GLN A 40 5.18 -2.95 -3.97
C GLN A 40 4.75 -3.89 -5.08
N HIS A 41 3.74 -4.73 -4.83
CA HIS A 41 3.21 -5.63 -5.83
C HIS A 41 2.65 -4.88 -7.04
N ALA A 42 1.92 -3.79 -6.83
CA ALA A 42 1.41 -2.94 -7.91
C ALA A 42 2.55 -2.31 -8.75
N ALA A 43 3.62 -1.84 -8.10
CA ALA A 43 4.80 -1.33 -8.79
C ALA A 43 5.46 -2.44 -9.64
N ASP A 44 5.64 -3.63 -9.09
CA ASP A 44 6.22 -4.79 -9.80
C ASP A 44 5.37 -5.20 -11.00
N GLN A 45 4.04 -5.29 -10.85
CA GLN A 45 3.14 -5.60 -11.95
C GLN A 45 3.13 -4.51 -13.02
N GLY A 46 3.18 -3.24 -12.61
CA GLY A 46 3.27 -2.10 -13.52
C GLY A 46 4.56 -2.11 -14.32
N ALA A 47 5.71 -2.26 -13.67
CA ALA A 47 7.02 -2.29 -14.31
C ALA A 47 7.13 -3.47 -15.28
N ARG A 48 6.67 -4.65 -14.85
CA ARG A 48 6.65 -5.85 -15.67
C ARG A 48 5.74 -5.71 -16.88
N ALA A 49 4.53 -5.16 -16.72
CA ALA A 49 3.61 -4.96 -17.84
C ALA A 49 4.15 -3.91 -18.83
N ALA A 50 4.77 -2.84 -18.32
CA ALA A 50 5.38 -1.81 -19.13
C ALA A 50 6.58 -2.35 -19.93
N SER A 51 7.44 -3.19 -19.33
CA SER A 51 8.61 -3.76 -20.02
C SER A 51 8.24 -4.71 -21.18
N MET A 52 6.99 -5.20 -21.21
CA MET A 52 6.45 -6.02 -22.30
C MET A 52 5.74 -5.20 -23.38
N ALA A 53 5.44 -3.94 -23.11
CA ALA A 53 4.62 -3.11 -23.98
C ALA A 53 5.47 -2.43 -25.06
N HIS A 54 4.83 -2.09 -26.17
CA HIS A 54 5.47 -1.31 -27.23
C HIS A 54 5.84 0.10 -26.72
N PRO A 55 6.96 0.71 -27.14
CA PRO A 55 7.46 1.97 -26.56
C PRO A 55 6.45 3.11 -26.47
N SER A 56 5.61 3.25 -27.50
CA SER A 56 4.55 4.28 -27.53
C SER A 56 3.44 4.10 -26.49
N ARG A 57 3.32 2.92 -25.88
CA ARG A 57 2.27 2.59 -24.91
C ARG A 57 2.80 2.16 -23.54
N MET A 58 4.12 2.06 -23.34
CA MET A 58 4.71 1.60 -22.07
C MET A 58 4.17 2.35 -20.85
N GLN A 59 4.12 3.68 -20.92
CA GLN A 59 3.64 4.52 -19.81
C GLN A 59 2.17 4.24 -19.48
N ALA A 60 1.32 4.16 -20.50
CA ALA A 60 -0.11 3.90 -20.33
C ALA A 60 -0.37 2.48 -19.78
N VAL A 61 0.29 1.46 -20.34
CA VAL A 61 0.13 0.06 -19.93
C VAL A 61 0.64 -0.17 -18.52
N GLY A 62 1.80 0.39 -18.16
CA GLY A 62 2.36 0.29 -16.80
C GLY A 62 1.43 0.92 -15.77
N ARG A 63 0.97 2.14 -16.05
CA ARG A 63 0.04 2.87 -15.18
C ARG A 63 -1.29 2.12 -15.02
N GLU A 64 -1.90 1.68 -16.12
CA GLU A 64 -3.17 0.95 -16.09
C GLU A 64 -3.05 -0.37 -15.32
N SER A 65 -1.93 -1.09 -15.49
CA SER A 65 -1.70 -2.37 -14.82
C SER A 65 -1.50 -2.21 -13.32
N ALA A 66 -0.71 -1.22 -12.90
CA ALA A 66 -0.54 -0.89 -11.48
C ALA A 66 -1.87 -0.42 -10.84
N LEU A 67 -2.62 0.45 -11.52
CA LEU A 67 -3.93 0.90 -11.00
C LEU A 67 -4.93 -0.25 -10.89
N ARG A 68 -4.99 -1.15 -11.88
CA ARG A 68 -5.83 -2.35 -11.80
C ARG A 68 -5.44 -3.27 -10.66
N ASP A 69 -4.14 -3.46 -10.40
CA ASP A 69 -3.67 -4.26 -9.27
C ASP A 69 -4.08 -3.64 -7.92
N LEU A 70 -4.00 -2.31 -7.81
CA LEU A 70 -4.47 -1.58 -6.63
C LEU A 70 -5.99 -1.68 -6.43
N GLU A 71 -6.77 -1.59 -7.51
CA GLU A 71 -8.24 -1.75 -7.47
C GLU A 71 -8.65 -3.17 -7.05
N GLN A 72 -7.94 -4.20 -7.54
CA GLN A 72 -8.25 -5.60 -7.23
C GLN A 72 -7.89 -6.00 -5.80
N ASN A 73 -6.78 -5.48 -5.29
CA ASN A 73 -6.31 -5.78 -3.93
C ASN A 73 -6.88 -4.79 -2.87
N GLY A 74 -7.86 -3.96 -3.26
CA GLY A 74 -8.26 -2.74 -2.56
C GLY A 74 -8.64 -2.87 -1.07
N ALA A 75 -8.33 -1.80 -0.32
CA ALA A 75 -9.10 -1.19 0.80
C ALA A 75 -8.24 -0.26 1.66
N ALA A 76 -6.93 -0.52 1.74
CA ALA A 76 -6.05 0.17 2.68
C ALA A 76 -5.32 1.38 2.06
N CYS A 77 -5.23 1.43 0.74
CA CYS A 77 -4.60 2.51 -0.02
C CYS A 77 -5.65 3.50 -0.55
N ILE A 78 -5.55 4.78 -0.17
CA ILE A 78 -6.39 5.89 -0.64
C ILE A 78 -5.56 6.91 -1.44
N ASN A 79 -6.20 7.53 -2.46
CA ASN A 79 -5.57 8.52 -3.34
C ASN A 79 -4.28 8.02 -4.01
N ALA A 80 -4.31 6.82 -4.58
CA ALA A 80 -3.16 6.24 -5.25
C ALA A 80 -2.70 7.10 -6.45
N VAL A 81 -1.39 7.35 -6.51
CA VAL A 81 -0.73 8.01 -7.64
C VAL A 81 0.31 7.05 -8.18
N VAL A 82 0.23 6.77 -9.48
CA VAL A 82 1.20 5.92 -10.18
C VAL A 82 1.95 6.76 -11.20
N ASN A 83 3.27 6.81 -11.06
CA ASN A 83 4.17 7.45 -12.01
C ASN A 83 4.97 6.38 -12.75
N VAL A 84 5.18 6.57 -14.05
CA VAL A 84 5.94 5.64 -14.89
C VAL A 84 6.96 6.45 -15.67
N ALA A 85 8.23 6.16 -15.41
CA ALA A 85 9.37 6.77 -16.07
C ALA A 85 10.09 5.74 -16.94
N PHE A 86 10.59 6.18 -18.08
CA PHE A 86 11.31 5.36 -19.04
C PHE A 86 12.67 6.00 -19.29
N ASP A 87 13.73 5.19 -19.22
CA ASP A 87 15.09 5.61 -19.52
C ASP A 87 15.50 5.09 -20.90
N ASP A 88 15.62 6.01 -21.86
CA ASP A 88 16.08 5.74 -23.23
C ASP A 88 17.55 6.13 -23.46
N GLU A 89 18.18 6.84 -22.53
CA GLU A 89 19.55 7.35 -22.67
C GLU A 89 20.59 6.28 -22.30
N SER A 90 20.22 5.34 -21.44
CA SER A 90 21.11 4.27 -20.99
C SER A 90 21.29 3.16 -22.04
N ILE A 91 22.46 2.51 -22.02
CA ILE A 91 22.77 1.32 -22.84
C ILE A 91 21.77 0.18 -22.52
N ILE A 92 21.28 0.14 -21.29
CA ILE A 92 20.23 -0.77 -20.84
C ILE A 92 18.98 0.07 -20.61
N HIS A 93 17.99 -0.11 -21.48
CA HIS A 93 16.70 0.55 -21.35
C HIS A 93 15.91 -0.04 -20.19
N THR A 94 15.45 0.82 -19.30
CA THR A 94 14.67 0.43 -18.12
C THR A 94 13.37 1.21 -18.03
N VAL A 95 12.38 0.59 -17.42
CA VAL A 95 11.15 1.26 -17.00
C VAL A 95 11.06 1.24 -15.48
N LEU A 96 10.84 2.40 -14.88
CA LEU A 96 10.61 2.61 -13.46
C LEU A 96 9.13 2.90 -13.26
N VAL A 97 8.50 2.18 -12.33
CA VAL A 97 7.14 2.44 -11.88
C VAL A 97 7.16 2.78 -10.40
N GLU A 98 6.67 3.97 -10.08
CA GLU A 98 6.54 4.48 -8.73
C GLU A 98 5.06 4.50 -8.36
N VAL A 99 4.75 4.03 -7.16
CA VAL A 99 3.41 3.99 -6.60
C VAL A 99 3.43 4.69 -5.25
N GLU A 100 2.63 5.75 -5.15
CA GLU A 100 2.43 6.51 -3.93
C GLU A 100 0.99 6.39 -3.46
N CYS A 101 0.82 6.27 -2.15
CA CYS A 101 -0.51 6.14 -1.58
C CYS A 101 -0.58 6.54 -0.11
N ALA A 102 -1.72 7.09 0.32
CA ALA A 102 -2.01 7.30 1.73
C ALA A 102 -2.63 6.05 2.36
N VAL A 103 -2.18 5.70 3.57
CA VAL A 103 -2.77 4.62 4.37
C VAL A 103 -4.08 5.11 4.96
N ASN A 104 -5.15 4.35 4.74
CA ASN A 104 -6.48 4.64 5.28
C ASN A 104 -6.46 4.60 6.82
N ALA A 105 -6.61 5.77 7.45
CA ALA A 105 -6.63 5.93 8.90
C ALA A 105 -8.05 5.93 9.51
N THR A 106 -9.08 5.62 8.71
CA THR A 106 -10.48 5.63 9.17
C THR A 106 -10.65 4.67 10.35
N GLY A 107 -11.26 5.14 11.43
CA GLY A 107 -11.48 4.37 12.65
C GLY A 107 -10.32 4.43 13.67
N LEU A 108 -9.20 5.07 13.32
CA LEU A 108 -8.02 5.19 14.20
C LEU A 108 -7.88 6.60 14.82
N ASN A 109 -8.85 7.49 14.63
CA ASN A 109 -8.84 8.85 15.19
C ASN A 109 -8.64 8.88 16.71
N LEU A 110 -9.12 7.86 17.44
CA LEU A 110 -8.94 7.76 18.88
C LEU A 110 -7.46 7.64 19.30
N LEU A 111 -6.60 7.12 18.42
CA LEU A 111 -5.16 7.04 18.63
C LEU A 111 -4.41 8.31 18.19
N GLY A 112 -5.09 9.31 17.62
CA GLY A 112 -4.48 10.55 17.12
C GLY A 112 -3.55 10.36 15.91
N VAL A 113 -3.69 9.24 15.19
CA VAL A 113 -2.84 8.92 14.03
C VAL A 113 -3.38 9.63 12.79
N HIS A 114 -2.47 10.24 12.04
CA HIS A 114 -2.77 10.89 10.76
C HIS A 114 -2.54 9.92 9.61
N GLU A 115 -3.10 10.24 8.44
CA GLU A 115 -2.80 9.53 7.20
C GLU A 115 -1.30 9.59 6.92
N ARG A 116 -0.71 8.42 6.62
CA ARG A 116 0.70 8.31 6.29
C ARG A 116 0.83 8.03 4.80
N LEU A 117 1.62 8.84 4.11
CA LEU A 117 2.03 8.56 2.74
C LEU A 117 3.09 7.46 2.74
N LEU A 118 2.86 6.44 1.92
CA LEU A 118 3.79 5.38 1.61
C LEU A 118 4.14 5.44 0.13
N HIS A 119 5.39 5.11 -0.18
CA HIS A 119 5.96 5.13 -1.51
C HIS A 119 6.65 3.78 -1.75
N ALA A 120 6.48 3.24 -2.95
CA ALA A 120 7.20 2.08 -3.44
C ALA A 120 7.55 2.27 -4.92
N GLU A 121 8.66 1.67 -5.32
CA GLU A 121 9.15 1.72 -6.69
C GLU A 121 9.57 0.33 -7.15
N SER A 122 9.50 0.11 -8.46
CA SER A 122 10.00 -1.10 -9.10
C SER A 122 10.57 -0.76 -10.47
N ILE A 123 11.72 -1.36 -10.78
CA ILE A 123 12.45 -1.15 -12.03
C ILE A 123 12.59 -2.46 -12.77
N GLU A 124 12.28 -2.44 -14.07
CA GLU A 124 12.39 -3.60 -14.95
C GLU A 124 13.18 -3.26 -16.22
N VAL A 125 13.92 -4.24 -16.71
CA VAL A 125 14.70 -4.12 -17.96
C VAL A 125 13.78 -4.39 -19.14
N ILE A 126 13.87 -3.55 -20.18
CA ILE A 126 13.04 -3.68 -21.37
C ILE A 126 13.66 -4.71 -22.31
N ASP A 127 12.88 -5.73 -22.65
CA ASP A 127 13.27 -6.74 -23.63
C ASP A 127 12.86 -6.30 -25.04
N ARG A 128 13.77 -5.60 -25.73
CA ARG A 128 13.53 -5.09 -27.08
C ARG A 128 13.29 -6.19 -28.12
N TRP A 129 13.74 -7.43 -27.89
CA TRP A 129 13.69 -8.50 -28.89
C TRP A 129 12.30 -9.12 -29.07
N ARG A 130 11.33 -8.72 -28.25
CA ARG A 130 9.96 -9.24 -28.28
C ARG A 130 8.92 -8.23 -28.78
N VAL A 131 9.31 -6.96 -28.97
CA VAL A 131 8.40 -5.86 -29.37
C VAL A 131 8.49 -5.51 -30.87
N ASP A 132 9.32 -6.24 -31.62
CA ASP A 132 9.46 -6.15 -33.08
C ASP A 132 8.47 -7.06 -33.83
#